data_AF-A0A965PCF6-F1
#
_entry.id   AF-A0A965PCF6-F1
#
_cell.length_a   1.000
_cell.length_b   1.000
_cell.length_c   1.000
_cell.angle_alpha   90.00
_cell.angle_beta   90.00
_cell.angle_gamma   90.00
#
_symmetry.space_group_name_H-M   'P 1'
#
loop_
_entity.id
_entity.type
_entity.pdbx_description
1 polymer ?
#
loop_
_entity_poly.entity_id
_entity_poly.type
_entity_poly.pdbx_seq_one_letter_code
_entity_poly.pdbx_strand_id
1 'polypeptide(L)'
;LWMKKAADPASVEWIYAVDDDDPKSDMLKNWGTIKGKGGCVAAWNRAAEAARGKIIVQGSDDWDPPLSWDKIITERLGDLTRESVLAVSDGHRKDQLLCIAILTRNRLKKQGYLFAPEYDAASGIYSDNEFTARAYADKCVIEARDVVFQHNNPMFTGQPADNEFLRHNSTTNYEIGKRIFAERNP
;
A
#
# COMPACT_ATOMS: atom_id res chain seq x y z
N LEU A 1 -9.26 -8.07 -10.73
CA LEU A 1 -10.02 -6.80 -10.85
C LEU A 1 -9.15 -5.73 -11.51
N TRP A 2 -8.08 -5.29 -10.82
CA TRP A 2 -7.07 -4.33 -11.29
C TRP A 2 -6.72 -4.40 -12.78
N MET A 3 -6.19 -5.54 -13.27
CA MET A 3 -5.75 -5.64 -14.68
C MET A 3 -6.89 -5.48 -15.70
N LYS A 4 -8.13 -5.86 -15.34
CA LYS A 4 -9.29 -5.69 -16.24
C LYS A 4 -9.72 -4.22 -16.34
N LYS A 5 -9.38 -3.42 -15.34
CA LYS A 5 -9.70 -2.00 -15.26
C LYS A 5 -8.55 -1.10 -15.70
N ALA A 6 -7.36 -1.65 -15.98
CA ALA A 6 -6.24 -0.87 -16.52
C ALA A 6 -6.52 -0.51 -17.99
N ALA A 7 -6.13 0.69 -18.40
CA ALA A 7 -6.16 1.13 -19.78
C ALA A 7 -5.08 0.43 -20.61
N ASP A 8 -3.90 0.22 -20.05
CA ASP A 8 -2.81 -0.56 -20.63
C ASP A 8 -2.27 -1.58 -19.61
N PRO A 9 -2.94 -2.74 -19.45
CA PRO A 9 -2.50 -3.77 -18.51
C PRO A 9 -1.11 -4.34 -18.85
N ALA A 10 -0.64 -4.23 -20.10
CA ALA A 10 0.68 -4.71 -20.49
C ALA A 10 1.82 -3.83 -19.94
N SER A 11 1.51 -2.57 -19.60
CA SER A 11 2.45 -1.66 -18.94
C SER A 11 2.60 -1.92 -17.43
N VAL A 12 1.73 -2.76 -16.85
CA VAL A 12 1.70 -3.01 -15.41
C VAL A 12 2.44 -4.30 -15.06
N GLU A 13 3.45 -4.15 -14.21
CA GLU A 13 4.11 -5.26 -13.52
C GLU A 13 3.37 -5.53 -12.21
N TRP A 14 2.82 -6.73 -12.03
CA TRP A 14 2.24 -7.16 -10.76
C TRP A 14 3.19 -8.11 -10.05
N ILE A 15 3.63 -7.74 -8.84
CA ILE A 15 4.56 -8.54 -8.04
C ILE A 15 3.81 -9.11 -6.84
N TYR A 16 3.82 -10.44 -6.75
CA TYR A 16 3.35 -11.16 -5.59
C TYR A 16 4.52 -11.39 -4.64
N ALA A 17 4.49 -10.78 -3.47
CA ALA A 17 5.37 -11.14 -2.36
C ALA A 17 4.58 -11.92 -1.32
N VAL A 18 5.14 -13.05 -0.88
CA VAL A 18 4.51 -13.97 0.07
C VAL A 18 5.48 -14.30 1.18
N ASP A 19 4.96 -14.72 2.32
CA ASP A 19 5.80 -15.23 3.41
C ASP A 19 6.10 -16.72 3.20
N ASP A 20 7.30 -17.14 3.61
CA ASP A 20 7.84 -18.48 3.39
C ASP A 20 6.96 -19.58 3.99
N ASP A 21 6.24 -19.25 5.07
CA ASP A 21 5.39 -20.13 5.84
C ASP A 21 3.89 -19.96 5.57
N ASP A 22 3.49 -19.12 4.60
CA ASP A 22 2.08 -19.01 4.21
C ASP A 22 1.64 -20.24 3.40
N PRO A 23 0.80 -21.14 3.95
CA PRO A 23 0.36 -22.34 3.26
C PRO A 23 -0.54 -22.02 2.05
N LYS A 24 -1.09 -20.81 1.96
CA LYS A 24 -1.92 -20.38 0.82
C LYS A 24 -1.07 -19.87 -0.36
N SER A 25 0.20 -19.57 -0.15
CA SER A 25 1.10 -19.01 -1.18
C SER A 25 1.27 -19.91 -2.41
N ASP A 26 1.03 -21.22 -2.26
CA ASP A 26 1.12 -22.20 -3.35
C ASP A 26 0.18 -21.90 -4.53
N MET A 27 -0.94 -21.20 -4.30
CA MET A 27 -1.83 -20.80 -5.41
C MET A 27 -1.17 -19.77 -6.34
N LEU A 28 -0.14 -19.07 -5.85
CA LEU A 28 0.60 -18.06 -6.59
C LEU A 28 1.90 -18.60 -7.22
N LYS A 29 2.24 -19.88 -7.05
CA LYS A 29 3.54 -20.45 -7.49
C LYS A 29 3.86 -20.24 -8.98
N ASN A 30 2.83 -20.19 -9.84
CA ASN A 30 2.99 -19.99 -11.28
C ASN A 30 3.21 -18.51 -11.66
N TRP A 31 3.13 -17.59 -10.70
CA TRP A 31 3.24 -16.15 -10.90
C TRP A 31 4.61 -15.58 -10.51
N GLY A 32 5.59 -16.44 -10.21
CA GLY A 32 6.95 -16.01 -9.87
C GLY A 32 7.01 -15.18 -8.58
N THR A 33 6.43 -15.71 -7.50
CA THR A 33 6.36 -15.02 -6.19
C THR A 33 7.74 -14.75 -5.61
N ILE A 34 7.89 -13.59 -4.96
CA ILE A 34 9.04 -13.27 -4.12
C ILE A 34 8.75 -13.76 -2.71
N LYS A 35 9.47 -14.79 -2.27
CA LYS A 35 9.33 -15.35 -0.92
C LYS A 35 10.26 -14.68 0.08
N GLY A 36 9.92 -14.74 1.36
CA GLY A 36 10.77 -14.32 2.46
C GLY A 36 10.06 -14.41 3.81
N LYS A 37 10.65 -13.87 4.88
CA LYS A 37 10.09 -13.90 6.24
C LYS A 37 9.49 -12.56 6.65
N GLY A 38 8.61 -12.57 7.65
CA GLY A 38 7.98 -11.37 8.20
C GLY A 38 6.46 -11.44 8.01
N GLY A 39 5.82 -10.29 7.95
CA GLY A 39 4.42 -10.13 7.59
C GLY A 39 4.21 -9.19 6.41
N CYS A 40 3.05 -8.54 6.37
CA CYS A 40 2.62 -7.72 5.23
C CYS A 40 3.57 -6.57 4.91
N VAL A 41 4.18 -5.93 5.91
CA VAL A 41 5.14 -4.83 5.70
C VAL A 41 6.41 -5.36 5.06
N ALA A 42 6.93 -6.49 5.55
CA ALA A 42 8.09 -7.14 4.95
C ALA A 42 7.81 -7.56 3.51
N ALA A 43 6.65 -8.16 3.24
CA ALA A 43 6.23 -8.57 1.90
C ALA A 43 6.10 -7.36 0.94
N TRP A 44 5.43 -6.29 1.35
CA TRP A 44 5.32 -5.08 0.52
C TRP A 44 6.67 -4.43 0.25
N ASN A 45 7.57 -4.39 1.24
CA ASN A 45 8.91 -3.85 1.06
C ASN A 45 9.73 -4.69 0.08
N ARG A 46 9.69 -6.04 0.17
CA ARG A 46 10.33 -6.95 -0.80
C ARG A 46 9.81 -6.72 -2.22
N ALA A 47 8.49 -6.61 -2.37
CA ALA A 47 7.88 -6.34 -3.67
C ALA A 47 8.30 -4.98 -4.24
N ALA A 48 8.31 -3.95 -3.40
CA ALA A 48 8.70 -2.59 -3.78
C ALA A 48 10.18 -2.50 -4.20
N GLU A 49 11.06 -3.24 -3.52
CA GLU A 49 12.47 -3.33 -3.87
C GLU A 49 12.68 -4.00 -5.23
N ALA A 50 11.96 -5.09 -5.51
CA ALA A 50 12.07 -5.83 -6.76
C ALA A 50 11.35 -5.16 -7.95
N ALA A 51 10.37 -4.29 -7.68
CA ALA A 51 9.63 -3.58 -8.71
C ALA A 51 10.56 -2.82 -9.66
N ARG A 52 10.19 -2.74 -10.95
CA ARG A 52 10.94 -1.99 -11.99
C ARG A 52 10.22 -0.74 -12.49
N GLY A 53 8.90 -0.63 -12.25
CA GLY A 53 8.07 0.50 -12.67
C GLY A 53 8.50 1.86 -12.12
N LYS A 54 8.27 2.95 -12.86
CA LYS A 54 8.56 4.32 -12.38
C LYS A 54 7.60 4.79 -11.29
N ILE A 55 6.46 4.12 -11.16
CA ILE A 55 5.42 4.34 -10.16
C ILE A 55 5.28 3.02 -9.39
N ILE A 56 5.14 3.12 -8.07
CA ILE A 56 4.91 2.01 -7.16
C ILE A 56 3.50 2.18 -6.62
N VAL A 57 2.70 1.12 -6.71
CA VAL A 57 1.36 1.05 -6.15
C VAL A 57 1.33 -0.14 -5.21
N GLN A 58 0.93 0.09 -3.96
CA GLN A 58 0.69 -0.98 -3.00
C GLN A 58 -0.46 -1.85 -3.52
N GLY A 59 -0.18 -3.13 -3.74
CA GLY A 59 -1.19 -4.12 -4.08
C GLY A 59 -1.89 -4.66 -2.84
N SER A 60 -3.22 -4.65 -2.88
CA SER A 60 -4.10 -5.35 -1.93
C SER A 60 -5.39 -5.79 -2.64
N ASP A 61 -5.99 -6.88 -2.19
CA ASP A 61 -7.12 -7.55 -2.84
C ASP A 61 -8.49 -6.94 -2.49
N ASP A 62 -8.55 -6.16 -1.41
CA ASP A 62 -9.73 -5.44 -0.92
C ASP A 62 -9.95 -4.05 -1.55
N TRP A 63 -9.19 -3.70 -2.59
CA TRP A 63 -9.33 -2.42 -3.30
C TRP A 63 -9.97 -2.59 -4.68
N ASP A 64 -10.99 -1.76 -4.95
CA ASP A 64 -11.58 -1.63 -6.27
C ASP A 64 -11.18 -0.30 -6.95
N PRO A 65 -10.21 -0.33 -7.89
CA PRO A 65 -9.79 0.87 -8.59
C PRO A 65 -10.85 1.36 -9.61
N PRO A 66 -10.79 2.63 -10.03
CA PRO A 66 -11.63 3.13 -11.11
C PRO A 66 -11.21 2.52 -12.47
N LEU A 67 -12.05 2.69 -13.49
CA LEU A 67 -11.65 2.37 -14.87
C LEU A 67 -10.48 3.26 -15.30
N SER A 68 -9.53 2.68 -16.04
CA SER A 68 -8.31 3.33 -16.52
C SER A 68 -7.41 3.87 -15.39
N TRP A 69 -7.38 3.18 -14.24
CA TRP A 69 -6.67 3.63 -13.04
C TRP A 69 -5.18 3.91 -13.26
N ASP A 70 -4.50 3.10 -14.06
CA ASP A 70 -3.09 3.20 -14.43
C ASP A 70 -2.80 4.50 -15.19
N LYS A 71 -3.67 4.83 -16.15
CA LYS A 71 -3.62 6.09 -16.89
C LYS A 71 -3.90 7.27 -15.96
N ILE A 72 -4.93 7.17 -15.12
CA ILE A 72 -5.28 8.23 -14.15
C ILE A 72 -4.09 8.52 -13.21
N ILE A 73 -3.45 7.49 -12.65
CA ILE A 73 -2.28 7.67 -11.77
C ILE A 73 -1.15 8.36 -12.53
N THR A 74 -0.85 7.89 -13.75
CA THR A 74 0.26 8.43 -14.55
C THR A 74 0.02 9.90 -14.91
N GLU A 75 -1.20 10.26 -15.33
CA GLU A 75 -1.57 11.64 -15.66
C GLU A 75 -1.56 12.55 -14.44
N ARG A 76 -2.03 12.08 -13.29
CA ARG A 76 -2.05 12.86 -12.03
C ARG A 76 -0.66 13.10 -11.47
N LEU A 77 0.21 12.09 -11.51
CA LEU A 77 1.59 12.23 -11.05
C LEU A 77 2.41 13.14 -11.98
N GLY A 78 2.13 13.12 -13.29
CA GLY A 78 2.81 13.96 -14.27
C GLY A 78 4.30 13.63 -14.38
N ASP A 79 5.17 14.52 -13.91
CA ASP A 79 6.62 14.33 -13.96
C ASP A 79 7.10 13.26 -12.96
N LEU A 80 7.29 12.05 -13.47
CA LEU A 80 7.73 10.88 -12.69
C LEU A 80 9.18 10.96 -12.20
N THR A 81 9.96 11.98 -12.58
CA THR A 81 11.29 12.21 -12.03
C THR A 81 11.25 12.90 -10.66
N ARG A 82 10.11 13.51 -10.30
CA ARG A 82 9.92 14.11 -8.98
C ARG A 82 9.65 13.05 -7.93
N GLU A 83 9.98 13.39 -6.69
CA GLU A 83 9.49 12.67 -5.52
C GLU A 83 8.02 13.06 -5.33
N SER A 84 7.10 12.13 -5.52
CA SER A 84 5.68 12.41 -5.38
C SER A 84 4.91 11.22 -4.82
N VAL A 85 3.87 11.54 -4.05
CA VAL A 85 2.89 10.61 -3.49
C VAL A 85 1.51 11.06 -3.97
N LEU A 86 0.72 10.15 -4.52
CA LEU A 86 -0.63 10.47 -4.98
C LEU A 86 -1.65 10.18 -3.88
N ALA A 87 -2.41 11.19 -3.48
CA ALA A 87 -3.47 11.06 -2.50
C ALA A 87 -4.83 10.83 -3.17
N VAL A 88 -5.28 9.57 -3.20
CA VAL A 88 -6.61 9.16 -3.70
C VAL A 88 -7.60 8.97 -2.55
N SER A 89 -8.90 8.94 -2.84
CA SER A 89 -9.93 8.62 -1.85
C SER A 89 -10.12 7.10 -1.73
N ASP A 90 -10.34 6.62 -0.50
CA ASP A 90 -10.74 5.24 -0.19
C ASP A 90 -12.27 5.02 -0.28
N GLY A 91 -13.03 6.08 -0.59
CA GLY A 91 -14.49 6.10 -0.61
C GLY A 91 -15.15 6.40 0.75
N HIS A 92 -14.40 6.38 1.85
CA HIS A 92 -14.95 6.45 3.21
C HIS A 92 -14.41 7.63 4.00
N ARG A 93 -13.09 7.71 4.17
CA ARG A 93 -12.43 8.69 5.02
C ARG A 93 -12.50 10.08 4.40
N LYS A 94 -12.54 11.09 5.28
CA LYS A 94 -12.51 12.52 4.92
C LYS A 94 -11.28 13.25 5.46
N ASP A 95 -10.43 12.54 6.20
CA ASP A 95 -9.17 13.08 6.69
C ASP A 95 -8.02 12.85 5.68
N GLN A 96 -6.81 13.22 6.10
CA GLN A 96 -5.62 13.18 5.24
C GLN A 96 -4.94 11.81 5.17
N LEU A 97 -5.46 10.77 5.84
CA LEU A 97 -4.81 9.46 5.84
C LEU A 97 -4.75 8.89 4.42
N LEU A 98 -3.57 8.40 4.03
CA LEU A 98 -3.31 7.74 2.76
C LEU A 98 -3.39 6.23 2.94
N CYS A 99 -4.59 5.67 2.80
CA CYS A 99 -4.87 4.25 3.05
C CYS A 99 -4.29 3.29 2.00
N ILE A 100 -3.81 3.81 0.87
CA ILE A 100 -3.05 3.07 -0.14
C ILE A 100 -1.81 3.87 -0.53
N ALA A 101 -0.65 3.22 -0.55
CA ALA A 101 0.59 3.87 -0.98
C ALA A 101 0.69 3.88 -2.51
N ILE A 102 0.67 5.07 -3.10
CA ILE A 102 0.94 5.33 -4.52
C ILE A 102 2.02 6.39 -4.61
N LEU A 103 3.20 6.06 -5.13
CA LEU A 103 4.36 6.94 -5.12
C LEU A 103 5.27 6.75 -6.33
N THR A 104 6.05 7.77 -6.65
CA THR A 104 7.11 7.63 -7.65
C THR A 104 8.27 6.81 -7.11
N ARG A 105 9.01 6.13 -8.00
CA ARG A 105 10.22 5.38 -7.63
C ARG A 105 11.26 6.27 -6.95
N ASN A 106 11.38 7.53 -7.36
CA ASN A 106 12.31 8.46 -6.74
C ASN A 106 11.90 8.79 -5.30
N ARG A 107 10.59 8.86 -5.02
CA ARG A 107 10.12 8.96 -3.64
C ARG A 107 10.50 7.72 -2.83
N LEU A 108 10.25 6.51 -3.36
CA LEU A 108 10.61 5.25 -2.70
C LEU A 108 12.11 5.20 -2.37
N LYS A 109 12.98 5.54 -3.34
CA LYS A 109 14.44 5.57 -3.14
C LYS A 109 14.87 6.52 -2.04
N LYS A 110 14.24 7.69 -1.92
CA LYS A 110 14.58 8.66 -0.87
C LYS A 110 14.19 8.19 0.52
N GLN A 111 13.03 7.57 0.66
CA GLN A 111 12.56 7.08 1.97
C GLN A 111 13.13 5.71 2.35
N GLY A 112 13.68 4.95 1.39
CA GLY A 112 14.43 3.71 1.60
C GLY A 112 13.59 2.42 1.60
N TYR A 113 12.32 2.49 2.00
CA TYR A 113 11.38 1.37 2.07
C TYR A 113 9.97 1.84 1.70
N LEU A 114 9.02 0.97 1.37
CA LEU A 114 7.62 1.41 1.16
C LEU A 114 7.00 1.84 2.50
N PHE A 115 7.15 0.99 3.52
CA PHE A 115 6.73 1.22 4.90
C PHE A 115 7.86 0.87 5.86
N ALA A 116 7.94 1.55 7.01
CA ALA A 116 9.02 1.31 7.97
C ALA A 116 8.97 -0.14 8.48
N PRO A 117 10.07 -0.92 8.40
CA PRO A 117 10.06 -2.35 8.73
C PRO A 117 9.57 -2.67 10.15
N GLU A 118 9.71 -1.73 11.09
CA GLU A 118 9.28 -1.88 12.48
C GLU A 118 7.77 -2.15 12.60
N TYR A 119 6.95 -1.62 11.67
CA TYR A 119 5.50 -1.85 11.69
C TYR A 119 5.10 -3.30 11.43
N ASP A 120 6.01 -4.16 10.96
CA ASP A 120 5.75 -5.59 10.83
C ASP A 120 5.42 -6.22 12.21
N ALA A 121 6.01 -5.70 13.30
CA ALA A 121 5.71 -6.10 14.67
C ALA A 121 4.27 -5.75 15.12
N ALA A 122 3.59 -4.87 14.40
CA ALA A 122 2.21 -4.44 14.62
C ALA A 122 1.29 -4.88 13.46
N SER A 123 1.70 -5.87 12.65
CA SER A 123 0.96 -6.30 11.47
C SER A 123 0.65 -5.16 10.49
N GLY A 124 1.52 -4.14 10.40
CA GLY A 124 1.34 -2.99 9.51
C GLY A 124 0.47 -1.86 10.06
N ILE A 125 -0.15 -2.02 11.24
CA ILE A 125 -0.94 -0.97 11.88
C ILE A 125 -0.06 0.27 12.14
N TYR A 126 -0.56 1.47 11.79
CA TYR A 126 0.14 2.77 11.76
C TYR A 126 1.20 2.98 10.65
N SER A 127 1.45 2.01 9.78
CA SER A 127 2.42 2.19 8.68
C SER A 127 1.98 3.26 7.66
N ASP A 128 0.68 3.32 7.36
CA ASP A 128 0.04 4.33 6.53
C ASP A 128 -0.01 5.70 7.21
N ASN A 129 -0.15 5.75 8.55
CA ASN A 129 -0.03 6.99 9.32
C ASN A 129 1.35 7.64 9.14
N GLU A 130 2.45 6.89 9.27
CA GLU A 130 3.81 7.42 9.06
C GLU A 130 4.05 7.79 7.60
N PHE A 131 3.63 6.93 6.67
CA PHE A 131 3.70 7.23 5.24
C PHE A 131 3.01 8.56 4.91
N THR A 132 1.80 8.76 5.42
CA THR A 132 1.03 10.00 5.30
C THR A 132 1.78 11.19 5.88
N ALA A 133 2.14 11.11 7.17
CA ALA A 133 2.77 12.22 7.89
C ALA A 133 4.04 12.70 7.19
N ARG A 134 4.90 11.77 6.76
CA ARG A 134 6.15 12.10 6.06
C ARG A 134 5.91 12.66 4.66
N ALA A 135 4.96 12.12 3.90
CA ALA A 135 4.66 12.65 2.58
C ALA A 135 4.20 14.11 2.63
N TYR A 136 3.33 14.45 3.60
CA TYR A 136 2.87 15.81 3.83
C TYR A 136 3.97 16.73 4.37
N ALA A 137 4.78 16.25 5.33
CA ALA A 137 5.92 17.01 5.86
C ALA A 137 6.93 17.37 4.76
N ASP A 138 7.19 16.42 3.85
CA ASP A 138 8.09 16.59 2.70
C ASP A 138 7.44 17.39 1.54
N LYS A 139 6.16 17.78 1.67
CA LYS A 139 5.39 18.52 0.66
C LYS A 139 5.42 17.85 -0.72
N CYS A 140 5.39 16.52 -0.75
CA CYS A 140 5.44 15.74 -1.98
C CYS A 140 4.08 15.10 -2.34
N VAL A 141 3.01 15.45 -1.64
CA VAL A 141 1.66 14.95 -1.92
C VAL A 141 1.04 15.70 -3.11
N ILE A 142 0.50 14.94 -4.05
CA ILE A 142 -0.38 15.40 -5.12
C ILE A 142 -1.81 15.02 -4.73
N GLU A 143 -2.65 16.02 -4.53
CA GLU A 143 -4.05 15.86 -4.14
C GLU A 143 -4.90 15.37 -5.33
N ALA A 144 -5.51 14.20 -5.19
CA ALA A 144 -6.38 13.58 -6.20
C ALA A 144 -7.53 12.79 -5.55
N ARG A 145 -8.04 13.27 -4.41
CA ARG A 145 -9.13 12.60 -3.66
C ARG A 145 -10.48 12.61 -4.38
N ASP A 146 -10.59 13.31 -5.50
CA ASP A 146 -11.71 13.15 -6.45
C ASP A 146 -11.65 11.82 -7.22
N VAL A 147 -10.48 11.18 -7.26
CA VAL A 147 -10.29 9.82 -7.76
C VAL A 147 -10.52 8.84 -6.62
N VAL A 148 -11.53 7.98 -6.76
CA VAL A 148 -11.92 7.01 -5.73
C VAL A 148 -11.38 5.63 -6.10
N PHE A 149 -10.53 5.08 -5.24
CA PHE A 149 -10.20 3.66 -5.18
C PHE A 149 -11.02 3.10 -4.01
N GLN A 150 -12.11 2.41 -4.31
CA GLN A 150 -13.04 1.99 -3.25
C GLN A 150 -12.37 0.94 -2.37
N HIS A 151 -12.18 1.25 -1.08
CA HIS A 151 -11.65 0.30 -0.11
C HIS A 151 -12.79 -0.54 0.46
N ASN A 152 -12.79 -1.84 0.18
CA ASN A 152 -13.82 -2.78 0.60
C ASN A 152 -13.48 -3.44 1.94
N ASN A 153 -12.90 -2.68 2.86
CA ASN A 153 -12.54 -3.16 4.18
C ASN A 153 -13.81 -3.55 4.99
N PRO A 154 -13.86 -4.72 5.66
CA PRO A 154 -14.96 -5.14 6.53
C PRO A 154 -15.41 -4.09 7.55
N MET A 155 -14.51 -3.25 8.05
CA MET A 155 -14.83 -2.15 8.98
C MET A 155 -15.75 -1.08 8.37
N PHE A 156 -15.74 -0.92 7.04
CA PHE A 156 -16.57 0.04 6.34
C PHE A 156 -17.78 -0.59 5.63
N THR A 157 -17.63 -1.85 5.18
CA THR A 157 -18.67 -2.53 4.40
C THR A 157 -19.67 -3.30 5.26
N GLY A 158 -19.36 -3.55 6.53
CA GLY A 158 -20.18 -4.37 7.43
C GLY A 158 -20.17 -5.86 7.07
N GLN A 159 -19.28 -6.29 6.16
CA GLN A 159 -19.07 -7.71 5.89
C GLN A 159 -18.48 -8.42 7.12
N PRO A 160 -18.80 -9.71 7.33
CA PRO A 160 -18.21 -10.48 8.42
C PRO A 160 -16.68 -10.46 8.35
N ALA A 161 -16.04 -9.99 9.41
CA ALA A 161 -14.60 -10.08 9.57
C ALA A 161 -14.18 -11.54 9.78
N ASP A 162 -13.18 -12.00 9.04
CA ASP A 162 -12.57 -13.30 9.29
C ASP A 162 -11.56 -13.24 10.45
N ASN A 163 -11.03 -14.40 10.84
CA ASN A 163 -10.09 -14.49 11.96
C ASN A 163 -8.79 -13.71 11.70
N GLU A 164 -8.35 -13.63 10.45
CA GLU A 164 -7.13 -12.94 10.08
C GLU A 164 -7.31 -11.42 10.19
N PHE A 165 -8.46 -10.92 9.73
CA PHE A 165 -8.87 -9.53 9.91
C PHE A 165 -8.92 -9.13 11.38
N LEU A 166 -9.53 -9.96 12.23
CA LEU A 166 -9.63 -9.69 13.67
C LEU A 166 -8.26 -9.72 14.37
N ARG A 167 -7.38 -10.66 13.97
CA ARG A 167 -6.01 -10.75 14.47
C ARG A 167 -5.21 -9.51 14.09
N HIS A 168 -5.29 -9.12 12.81
CA HIS A 168 -4.64 -7.92 12.27
C HIS A 168 -5.07 -6.65 13.02
N ASN A 169 -6.37 -6.49 13.26
CA ASN A 169 -6.96 -5.33 13.93
C ASN A 169 -7.08 -5.51 15.47
N SER A 170 -6.26 -6.35 16.08
CA SER A 170 -6.27 -6.54 17.54
C SER A 170 -5.80 -5.29 18.28
N THR A 171 -6.32 -5.07 19.49
CA THR A 171 -5.91 -3.95 20.36
C THR A 171 -4.39 -3.91 20.56
N THR A 172 -3.76 -5.07 20.73
CA THR A 172 -2.30 -5.19 20.87
C THR A 172 -1.55 -4.62 19.67
N ASN A 173 -1.99 -4.91 18.44
CA ASN A 173 -1.34 -4.35 17.25
C ASN A 173 -1.50 -2.83 17.17
N TYR A 174 -2.66 -2.28 17.56
CA TYR A 174 -2.85 -0.84 17.65
C TYR A 174 -1.95 -0.18 18.70
N GLU A 175 -1.79 -0.79 19.88
CA GLU A 175 -0.91 -0.29 20.94
C GLU A 175 0.57 -0.31 20.51
N ILE A 176 1.04 -1.41 19.91
CA ILE A 176 2.40 -1.54 19.40
C ILE A 176 2.64 -0.54 18.26
N GLY A 177 1.73 -0.48 17.28
CA GLY A 177 1.84 0.43 16.13
C GLY A 177 1.87 1.90 16.54
N LYS A 178 1.01 2.30 17.48
CA LYS A 178 1.01 3.66 18.03
C LYS A 178 2.33 4.00 18.73
N ARG A 179 2.90 3.05 19.47
CA ARG A 179 4.20 3.24 20.13
C ARG A 179 5.32 3.42 19.11
N ILE A 180 5.39 2.55 18.09
CA ILE A 180 6.36 2.68 16.99
C ILE A 180 6.21 4.04 16.30
N PHE A 181 4.98 4.46 16.00
CA PHE A 181 4.73 5.76 15.38
C PHE A 181 5.26 6.92 16.22
N ALA A 182 5.00 6.93 17.53
CA ALA A 182 5.49 7.96 18.43
C ALA A 182 7.03 7.97 18.53
N GLU A 183 7.67 6.81 18.63
CA GLU A 183 9.14 6.68 18.69
C GLU A 183 9.82 7.18 17.40
N ARG A 184 9.17 6.99 16.25
CA ARG A 184 9.70 7.37 14.93
C ARG A 184 9.36 8.78 14.48
N ASN A 185 8.46 9.46 15.19
CA ASN A 185 7.97 10.79 14.86
C ASN A 185 7.92 11.65 16.16
N PRO A 186 9.09 11.98 16.75
CA PRO A 186 9.20 12.72 18.00
C PRO A 186 8.83 14.20 17.88
#